data_AF-A0A8T2NIZ0-F1
#
_entry.id   AF-A0A8T2NIZ0-F1
#
_cell.length_a   1.000
_cell.length_b   1.000
_cell.length_c   1.000
_cell.angle_alpha   90.00
_cell.angle_beta   90.00
_cell.angle_gamma   90.00
#
_symmetry.space_group_name_H-M   'P 1'
#
loop_
_entity.id
_entity.type
_entity.pdbx_description
1 polymer ?
#
loop_
_entity_poly.entity_id
_entity_poly.type
_entity_poly.pdbx_seq_one_letter_code
_entity_poly.pdbx_strand_id
1 'polypeptide(L)'
;MVCGGFTCSKNALCSLNVVYMGYGIVSSIHIIGGVIAVGFFLLLVAAIGLIGAAKHHQVLLFFFGVSCSCLAMNREQQENLLNSTWGYMPNETKSSLETQLNCCGLLNTTSDRALFDRDFQQCDAPCKHTGRPCIPCGDTMLMHSAKALRILGGVGLFFSFTEILGVWLAARYRNQRDPRANPSAFL
;
A
#
# COMPACT_ATOMS: atom_id res chain seq x y z
N MET A 1 -0.41 -20.98 28.52
CA MET A 1 -1.70 -21.45 27.97
C MET A 1 -1.71 -21.17 26.48
N VAL A 2 -1.33 -22.12 25.63
CA VAL A 2 -1.33 -21.96 24.16
C VAL A 2 -2.52 -22.74 23.61
N CYS A 3 -3.71 -22.13 23.68
CA CYS A 3 -4.95 -22.66 23.12
C CYS A 3 -4.98 -22.47 21.59
N GLY A 4 -4.13 -23.21 20.87
CA GLY A 4 -4.06 -23.18 19.40
C GLY A 4 -3.92 -24.58 18.84
N GLY A 5 -5.01 -25.37 18.87
CA GLY A 5 -5.05 -26.74 18.33
C GLY A 5 -5.09 -26.79 16.80
N PHE A 6 -4.80 -27.96 16.24
CA PHE A 6 -4.77 -28.31 14.81
C PHE A 6 -5.98 -27.76 14.01
N THR A 7 -7.17 -27.79 14.62
CA THR A 7 -8.43 -27.26 14.05
C THR A 7 -8.45 -25.73 13.91
N CYS A 8 -7.81 -25.00 14.83
CA CYS A 8 -7.71 -23.54 14.79
C CYS A 8 -6.81 -23.09 13.64
N SER A 9 -5.65 -23.75 13.47
CA SER A 9 -4.74 -23.49 12.34
C SER A 9 -5.39 -23.84 10.99
N LYS A 10 -6.16 -24.93 10.91
CA LYS A 10 -6.87 -25.33 9.69
C LYS A 10 -7.95 -24.32 9.27
N ASN A 11 -8.76 -23.85 10.22
CA ASN A 11 -9.82 -22.88 9.93
C ASN A 11 -9.24 -21.49 9.59
N ALA A 12 -8.16 -21.08 10.25
CA ALA A 12 -7.47 -19.83 9.94
C ALA A 12 -6.85 -19.83 8.53
N LEU A 13 -6.22 -20.94 8.11
CA LEU A 13 -5.70 -21.08 6.74
C LEU A 13 -6.84 -21.04 5.70
N CYS A 14 -7.97 -21.66 6.01
CA CYS A 14 -9.13 -21.68 5.11
C CYS A 14 -9.74 -20.28 4.95
N SER A 15 -9.92 -19.53 6.05
CA SER A 15 -10.39 -18.14 5.97
C SER A 15 -9.42 -17.24 5.21
N LEU A 16 -8.11 -17.41 5.40
CA LEU A 16 -7.09 -16.61 4.71
C LEU A 16 -7.18 -16.82 3.18
N ASN A 17 -7.32 -18.08 2.75
CA ASN A 17 -7.44 -18.41 1.32
C ASN A 17 -8.75 -17.93 0.68
N VAL A 18 -9.86 -17.96 1.42
CA VAL A 18 -11.15 -17.41 0.94
C VAL A 18 -11.08 -15.91 0.75
N VAL A 19 -10.48 -15.21 1.72
CA VAL A 19 -10.23 -13.77 1.63
C VAL A 19 -9.33 -13.47 0.42
N TYR A 20 -8.25 -14.21 0.23
CA TYR A 20 -7.32 -14.02 -0.89
C TYR A 20 -7.98 -14.23 -2.27
N MET A 21 -8.81 -15.27 -2.40
CA MET A 21 -9.61 -15.52 -3.61
C MET A 21 -10.61 -14.39 -3.88
N GLY A 22 -11.26 -13.86 -2.85
CA GLY A 22 -12.21 -12.74 -2.98
C GLY A 22 -11.56 -11.43 -3.45
N TYR A 23 -10.35 -11.12 -2.98
CA TYR A 23 -9.59 -9.95 -3.44
C TYR A 23 -9.02 -10.11 -4.86
N GLY A 24 -8.67 -11.34 -5.27
CA GLY A 24 -8.11 -11.64 -6.60
C GLY A 24 -9.08 -11.49 -7.77
N ILE A 25 -10.39 -11.49 -7.52
CA ILE A 25 -11.43 -11.39 -8.57
C ILE A 25 -11.66 -9.93 -9.01
N VAL A 26 -11.36 -8.94 -8.16
CA VAL A 26 -11.73 -7.52 -8.38
C VAL A 26 -10.55 -6.60 -8.71
N SER A 27 -9.31 -7.01 -8.40
CA SER A 27 -8.14 -6.12 -8.51
C SER A 27 -7.04 -6.68 -9.39
N SER A 28 -6.38 -5.80 -10.16
CA SER A 28 -5.24 -6.16 -11.01
C SER A 28 -4.14 -6.82 -10.17
N ILE A 29 -3.74 -8.04 -10.57
CA ILE A 29 -2.70 -8.86 -9.93
C ILE A 29 -1.42 -8.05 -9.64
N HIS A 30 -1.07 -7.11 -10.54
CA HIS A 30 0.09 -6.22 -10.40
C HIS A 30 0.00 -5.27 -9.19
N ILE A 31 -1.19 -4.73 -8.90
CA ILE A 31 -1.38 -3.79 -7.77
C ILE A 31 -1.29 -4.56 -6.45
N ILE A 32 -1.90 -5.75 -6.40
CA ILE A 32 -1.84 -6.63 -5.22
C ILE A 32 -0.39 -7.06 -4.95
N GLY A 33 0.33 -7.52 -5.99
CA GLY A 33 1.74 -7.89 -5.87
C GLY A 33 2.62 -6.74 -5.40
N GLY A 34 2.36 -5.52 -5.88
CA GLY A 34 3.05 -4.32 -5.42
C GLY A 34 2.85 -4.04 -3.93
N VAL A 35 1.61 -4.09 -3.44
CA VAL A 35 1.30 -3.85 -2.02
C VAL A 35 1.94 -4.90 -1.12
N ILE A 36 1.91 -6.19 -1.51
CA ILE A 36 2.52 -7.27 -0.73
C ILE A 36 4.04 -7.12 -0.67
N ALA A 37 4.68 -6.86 -1.83
CA ALA A 37 6.13 -6.66 -1.88
C ALA A 37 6.56 -5.48 -0.99
N VAL A 38 5.88 -4.34 -1.11
CA VAL A 38 6.15 -3.16 -0.27
C VAL A 38 5.93 -3.50 1.21
N GLY A 39 4.85 -4.19 1.56
CA GLY A 39 4.57 -4.60 2.94
C GLY A 39 5.66 -5.50 3.53
N PHE A 40 6.17 -6.46 2.75
CA PHE A 40 7.26 -7.34 3.17
C PHE A 40 8.57 -6.57 3.42
N PHE A 41 8.95 -5.66 2.52
CA PHE A 41 10.14 -4.81 2.72
C PHE A 41 10.00 -3.93 3.96
N LEU A 42 8.84 -3.32 4.18
CA LEU A 42 8.58 -2.50 5.37
C LEU A 42 8.65 -3.31 6.67
N LEU A 43 8.16 -4.56 6.64
CA LEU A 43 8.25 -5.46 7.79
C LEU A 43 9.70 -5.80 8.13
N LEU A 44 10.56 -6.03 7.13
CA LEU A 44 11.99 -6.27 7.35
C LEU A 44 12.69 -5.05 7.95
N VAL A 45 12.41 -3.84 7.43
CA VAL A 45 12.96 -2.59 7.99
C VAL A 45 12.51 -2.41 9.44
N ALA A 46 11.23 -2.68 9.74
CA ALA A 46 10.72 -2.62 11.11
C ALA A 46 11.38 -3.66 12.04
N ALA A 47 11.62 -4.89 11.56
CA ALA A 47 12.30 -5.93 12.32
C ALA A 47 13.75 -5.57 12.64
N ILE A 48 14.49 -5.00 11.67
CA ILE A 48 15.87 -4.51 11.86
C ILE A 48 15.88 -3.40 12.93
N GLY A 49 14.96 -2.44 12.85
CA GLY A 49 14.81 -1.38 13.85
C GLY A 49 14.52 -1.93 15.25
N LEU A 50 13.62 -2.91 15.35
CA LEU A 50 13.27 -3.56 16.62
C LEU A 50 14.44 -4.34 17.23
N ILE A 51 15.15 -5.13 16.41
CA ILE A 51 16.34 -5.88 16.87
C ILE A 51 17.44 -4.91 17.31
N GLY A 52 17.67 -3.85 16.53
CA GLY A 52 18.64 -2.79 16.86
C GLY A 52 18.35 -2.13 18.21
N ALA A 53 17.07 -1.82 18.48
CA ALA A 53 16.63 -1.25 19.75
C ALA A 53 16.78 -2.25 20.91
N ALA A 54 16.31 -3.49 20.73
CA ALA A 54 16.33 -4.52 21.78
C ALA A 54 17.74 -4.99 22.15
N LYS A 55 18.67 -4.99 21.20
CA LYS A 55 20.07 -5.40 21.40
C LYS A 55 21.02 -4.23 21.62
N HIS A 56 20.52 -2.99 21.68
CA HIS A 56 21.33 -1.76 21.74
C HIS A 56 22.42 -1.70 20.65
N HIS A 57 22.15 -2.25 19.46
CA HIS A 57 23.12 -2.33 18.37
C HIS A 57 23.09 -1.05 17.53
N GLN A 58 23.98 -0.10 17.83
CA GLN A 58 24.02 1.24 17.22
C GLN A 58 24.03 1.23 15.68
N VAL A 59 24.76 0.30 15.06
CA VAL A 59 24.85 0.22 13.58
C VAL A 59 23.51 -0.20 12.95
N LEU A 60 22.72 -1.05 13.60
CA LEU A 60 21.41 -1.46 13.06
C LEU A 60 20.40 -0.32 13.14
N LEU A 61 20.48 0.48 14.21
CA LEU A 61 19.69 1.71 14.35
C LEU A 61 20.09 2.76 13.30
N PHE A 62 21.38 2.87 12.96
CA PHE A 62 21.83 3.74 11.88
C PHE A 62 21.25 3.32 10.54
N PHE A 63 21.32 2.03 10.18
CA PHE A 63 20.72 1.53 8.94
C PHE A 63 19.21 1.73 8.90
N PHE A 64 18.50 1.48 10.00
CA PHE A 64 17.07 1.76 10.12
C PHE A 64 16.75 3.25 9.84
N GLY A 65 17.52 4.18 10.42
CA GLY A 65 17.34 5.61 10.20
C GLY A 65 17.57 6.04 8.75
N VAL A 66 18.60 5.49 8.09
CA VAL A 66 18.87 5.75 6.66
C VAL A 66 17.72 5.20 5.80
N SER A 67 17.26 3.98 6.04
CA SER A 67 16.13 3.39 5.30
C SER A 67 14.85 4.20 5.46
N CYS A 68 14.51 4.63 6.68
CA CYS A 68 13.34 5.49 6.91
C CYS A 68 13.45 6.84 6.20
N SER A 69 14.64 7.43 6.16
CA SER A 69 14.88 8.68 5.43
C SER A 69 14.67 8.52 3.92
N CYS A 70 15.08 7.39 3.33
CA CYS A 70 14.85 7.10 1.91
C CYS A 70 13.38 6.82 1.57
N LEU A 71 12.61 6.28 2.52
CA LEU A 71 11.18 6.02 2.37
C LEU A 71 10.32 7.26 2.61
N ALA A 72 10.84 8.24 3.36
CA ALA A 72 10.16 9.50 3.61
C ALA A 72 10.13 10.33 2.32
N MET A 73 8.96 10.43 1.71
CA MET A 73 8.75 11.26 0.52
C MET A 73 8.23 12.64 0.92
N ASN A 74 8.95 13.68 0.51
CA ASN A 74 8.58 15.08 0.75
C ASN A 74 7.63 15.61 -0.32
N ARG A 75 6.92 16.70 -0.02
CA ARG A 75 5.95 17.31 -0.94
C ARG A 75 6.58 17.72 -2.29
N GLU A 76 7.79 18.30 -2.28
CA GLU A 76 8.50 18.67 -3.52
C GLU A 76 8.80 17.46 -4.42
N GLN A 77 9.18 16.32 -3.82
CA GLN A 77 9.43 15.10 -4.58
C GLN A 77 8.13 14.58 -5.21
N GLN A 78 7.00 14.66 -4.47
CA GLN A 78 5.69 14.30 -5.01
C GLN A 78 5.27 15.23 -6.17
N GLU A 79 5.49 16.54 -6.04
CA GLU A 79 5.19 17.53 -7.08
C GLU A 79 6.01 17.27 -8.35
N ASN A 80 7.31 16.99 -8.23
CA ASN A 80 8.17 16.66 -9.37
C ASN A 80 7.76 15.37 -10.08
N LEU A 81 7.36 14.34 -9.32
CA LEU A 81 6.85 13.08 -9.87
C LEU A 81 5.52 13.30 -10.60
N LEU A 82 4.61 14.09 -10.03
CA LEU A 82 3.35 14.44 -10.66
C LEU A 82 3.56 15.24 -11.94
N ASN A 83 4.43 16.25 -11.93
CA ASN A 83 4.73 17.05 -13.13
C ASN A 83 5.28 16.19 -14.27
N SER A 84 6.23 15.31 -13.94
CA SER A 84 6.80 14.38 -14.91
C SER A 84 5.73 13.44 -15.46
N THR A 85 4.88 12.87 -14.60
CA THR A 85 3.87 11.87 -15.01
C THR A 85 2.70 12.49 -15.76
N TRP A 86 2.31 13.72 -15.42
CA TRP A 86 1.19 14.43 -16.05
C TRP A 86 1.42 14.66 -17.54
N GLY A 87 2.66 14.92 -17.95
CA GLY A 87 3.03 15.04 -19.36
C GLY A 87 2.86 13.74 -20.15
N TYR A 88 3.06 12.58 -19.52
CA TYR A 88 2.93 11.26 -20.15
C TYR A 88 1.50 10.72 -20.16
N MET A 89 0.59 11.29 -19.35
CA MET A 89 -0.79 10.82 -19.27
C MET A 89 -1.61 11.24 -20.51
N PRO A 90 -2.37 10.31 -21.14
CA PRO A 90 -3.27 10.65 -22.24
C PRO A 90 -4.47 11.46 -21.76
N ASN A 91 -5.03 12.28 -22.66
CA ASN A 91 -6.13 13.20 -22.36
C ASN A 91 -7.37 12.50 -21.76
N GLU A 92 -7.69 11.28 -22.19
CA GLU A 92 -8.81 10.48 -21.65
C GLU A 92 -8.64 10.19 -20.15
N THR A 93 -7.42 9.83 -19.73
CA THR A 93 -7.13 9.56 -18.32
C THR A 93 -7.14 10.83 -17.49
N LYS A 94 -6.67 11.95 -18.05
CA LYS A 94 -6.74 13.26 -17.41
C LYS A 94 -8.19 13.68 -17.20
N SER A 95 -9.02 13.60 -18.23
CA SER A 95 -10.44 13.95 -18.16
C SER A 95 -11.22 13.10 -17.15
N SER A 96 -10.97 11.78 -17.13
CA SER A 96 -11.58 10.88 -16.14
C SER A 96 -11.17 11.24 -14.71
N LEU A 97 -9.90 11.59 -14.51
CA LEU A 97 -9.35 11.96 -13.20
C LEU A 97 -9.88 13.32 -12.73
N GLU A 98 -9.92 14.32 -13.61
CA GLU A 98 -10.50 15.65 -13.38
C GLU A 98 -11.98 15.56 -13.01
N THR A 99 -12.75 14.69 -13.69
CA THR A 99 -14.17 14.46 -13.40
C THR A 99 -14.38 13.76 -12.05
N GLN A 100 -13.58 12.73 -11.75
CA GLN A 100 -13.70 11.98 -10.48
C GLN A 100 -13.29 12.81 -9.25
N LEU A 101 -12.25 13.63 -9.38
CA LEU A 101 -11.73 14.46 -8.30
C LEU A 101 -12.35 15.87 -8.28
N ASN A 102 -13.18 16.20 -9.27
CA ASN A 102 -13.86 17.49 -9.43
C ASN A 102 -12.88 18.69 -9.34
N CYS A 103 -11.79 18.58 -10.10
CA CYS A 103 -10.66 19.52 -10.15
C CYS A 103 -10.23 19.74 -11.61
N CYS A 104 -9.44 20.77 -11.91
CA CYS A 104 -8.93 21.02 -13.26
C CYS A 104 -7.45 21.43 -13.24
N GLY A 105 -6.66 20.87 -14.15
CA GLY A 105 -5.24 21.20 -14.33
C GLY A 105 -4.33 20.72 -13.17
N LEU A 106 -3.03 20.60 -13.43
CA LEU A 106 -2.10 20.00 -12.47
C LEU A 106 -1.75 20.94 -11.30
N LEU A 107 -0.90 21.95 -11.53
CA LEU A 107 -0.45 22.88 -10.50
C LEU A 107 -0.48 24.31 -11.07
N ASN A 108 -0.93 25.28 -10.25
CA ASN A 108 -0.98 26.70 -10.64
C ASN A 108 0.30 27.41 -10.19
N THR A 109 1.44 26.98 -10.73
CA THR A 109 2.76 27.61 -10.50
C THR A 109 3.11 28.53 -11.68
N THR A 110 3.95 29.53 -11.43
CA THR A 110 4.35 30.54 -12.44
C THR A 110 5.06 29.92 -13.64
N SER A 111 5.78 28.81 -13.44
CA SER A 111 6.56 28.12 -14.48
C SER A 111 5.69 27.30 -15.44
N ASP A 112 4.60 26.71 -14.95
CA ASP A 112 3.74 25.78 -15.72
C ASP A 112 2.41 26.39 -16.16
N ARG A 113 2.28 27.73 -16.06
CA ARG A 113 1.02 28.43 -16.30
C ARG A 113 0.42 28.21 -17.69
N ALA A 114 1.26 28.14 -18.72
CA ALA A 114 0.79 27.90 -20.09
C ALA A 114 0.25 26.47 -20.30
N LEU A 115 0.81 25.47 -19.59
CA LEU A 115 0.30 24.11 -19.58
C LEU A 115 -0.99 24.02 -18.77
N PHE A 116 -1.02 24.66 -17.60
CA PHE A 116 -2.20 24.77 -16.76
C PHE A 116 -3.37 25.40 -17.50
N ASP A 117 -3.18 26.52 -18.19
CA ASP A 117 -4.25 27.20 -18.92
C ASP A 117 -4.80 26.33 -20.06
N ARG A 118 -3.94 25.59 -20.77
CA ARG A 118 -4.37 24.63 -21.80
C ARG A 118 -5.23 23.51 -21.21
N ASP A 119 -4.74 22.87 -20.16
CA ASP A 119 -5.43 21.74 -19.52
C ASP A 119 -6.76 22.23 -18.90
N PHE A 120 -6.76 23.41 -18.29
CA PHE A 120 -7.95 24.04 -17.72
C PHE A 120 -9.03 24.35 -18.77
N GLN A 121 -8.64 24.76 -19.99
CA GLN A 121 -9.58 24.95 -21.09
C GLN A 121 -10.20 23.62 -21.54
N GLN A 122 -9.41 22.54 -21.58
CA GLN A 122 -9.86 21.21 -22.01
C GLN A 122 -10.66 20.46 -20.92
N CYS A 123 -10.55 20.87 -19.66
CA CYS A 123 -11.28 20.30 -18.54
C CYS A 123 -12.81 20.48 -18.69
N ASP A 124 -13.56 19.39 -18.49
CA ASP A 124 -15.04 19.36 -18.47
C ASP A 124 -15.59 18.93 -17.08
N ALA A 125 -14.79 19.12 -16.03
CA ALA A 125 -15.20 18.75 -14.68
C ALA A 125 -16.40 19.60 -14.19
N PRO A 126 -17.29 19.05 -13.33
CA PRO A 126 -18.48 19.75 -12.83
C PRO A 126 -18.19 21.10 -12.16
N CYS A 127 -17.02 21.23 -11.53
CA CYS A 127 -16.57 22.43 -10.84
C CYS A 127 -16.58 23.67 -11.76
N LYS A 128 -16.27 23.49 -13.05
CA LYS A 128 -16.20 24.57 -14.05
C LYS A 128 -17.58 25.15 -14.36
N HIS A 129 -18.60 24.30 -14.34
CA HIS A 129 -19.99 24.67 -14.63
C HIS A 129 -20.71 25.28 -13.41
N THR A 130 -20.22 25.03 -12.20
CA THR A 130 -20.84 25.54 -10.96
C THR A 130 -20.52 26.99 -10.59
N GLY A 131 -19.77 27.73 -11.40
CA GLY A 131 -19.46 29.15 -11.17
C GLY A 131 -18.57 29.43 -9.95
N ARG A 132 -17.95 28.39 -9.38
CA ARG A 132 -16.95 28.50 -8.30
C ARG A 132 -15.54 28.33 -8.87
N PRO A 133 -14.51 28.97 -8.27
CA PRO A 133 -13.13 28.74 -8.70
C PRO A 133 -12.78 27.27 -8.47
N CYS A 134 -12.47 26.56 -9.56
CA CYS A 134 -12.09 25.16 -9.48
C CYS A 134 -10.66 25.04 -8.93
N ILE A 135 -10.45 24.05 -8.05
CA ILE A 135 -9.14 23.80 -7.44
C ILE A 135 -8.24 23.01 -8.41
N PRO A 136 -6.91 23.20 -8.31
CA PRO A 136 -5.96 22.39 -9.07
C PRO A 136 -6.00 20.92 -8.61
N CYS A 137 -5.89 20.00 -9.56
CA CYS A 137 -5.87 18.56 -9.28
C CYS A 137 -4.62 18.13 -8.53
N GLY A 138 -3.47 18.75 -8.76
CA GLY A 138 -2.21 18.43 -8.09
C GLY A 138 -2.31 18.52 -6.57
N ASP A 139 -2.86 19.62 -6.03
CA ASP A 139 -3.05 19.77 -4.57
C ASP A 139 -3.99 18.70 -4.00
N THR A 140 -5.06 18.40 -4.73
CA THR A 140 -6.04 17.38 -4.34
C THR A 140 -5.41 15.98 -4.34
N MET A 141 -4.65 15.65 -5.39
CA MET A 141 -3.93 14.39 -5.52
C MET A 141 -2.84 14.23 -4.45
N LEU A 142 -2.09 15.29 -4.14
CA LEU A 142 -1.09 15.28 -3.07
C LEU A 142 -1.72 15.01 -1.72
N MET A 143 -2.83 15.68 -1.41
CA MET A 143 -3.57 15.47 -0.16
C MET A 143 -4.15 14.05 -0.07
N HIS A 144 -4.76 13.55 -1.15
CA HIS A 144 -5.33 12.20 -1.17
C HIS A 144 -4.27 11.11 -1.11
N SER A 145 -3.13 11.29 -1.81
CA SER A 145 -2.04 10.32 -1.83
C SER A 145 -1.42 10.12 -0.46
N ALA A 146 -1.21 11.19 0.33
CA ALA A 146 -0.67 11.07 1.69
C ALA A 146 -1.60 10.27 2.62
N LYS A 147 -2.92 10.50 2.52
CA LYS A 147 -3.92 9.73 3.28
C LYS A 147 -3.98 8.27 2.81
N ALA A 148 -3.99 8.06 1.49
CA ALA A 148 -4.01 6.73 0.90
C ALA A 148 -2.76 5.93 1.27
N LEU A 149 -1.55 6.51 1.19
CA LEU A 149 -0.29 5.86 1.55
C LEU A 149 -0.25 5.45 3.02
N ARG A 150 -0.80 6.28 3.93
CA ARG A 150 -0.92 5.91 5.35
C ARG A 150 -1.84 4.70 5.57
N ILE A 151 -2.99 4.68 4.90
CA ILE A 151 -3.96 3.58 5.01
C ILE A 151 -3.39 2.31 4.35
N LEU A 152 -2.92 2.42 3.11
CA LEU A 152 -2.35 1.32 2.33
C LEU A 152 -1.10 0.75 3.02
N GLY A 153 -0.24 1.59 3.58
CA GLY A 153 0.92 1.15 4.36
C GLY A 153 0.51 0.37 5.60
N GLY A 154 -0.51 0.82 6.33
CA GLY A 154 -1.06 0.09 7.49
C GLY A 154 -1.68 -1.25 7.11
N VAL A 155 -2.52 -1.28 6.07
CA VAL A 155 -3.16 -2.51 5.56
C VAL A 155 -2.11 -3.48 5.03
N GLY A 156 -1.14 -3.00 4.25
CA GLY A 156 -0.05 -3.81 3.71
C GLY A 156 0.80 -4.44 4.80
N LEU A 157 1.17 -3.67 5.83
CA LEU A 157 1.96 -4.19 6.96
C LEU A 157 1.18 -5.24 7.76
N PHE A 158 -0.11 -5.00 8.01
CA PHE A 158 -0.97 -5.99 8.67
C PHE A 158 -1.03 -7.29 7.87
N PHE A 159 -1.27 -7.19 6.56
CA PHE A 159 -1.36 -8.35 5.68
C PHE A 159 -0.04 -9.14 5.65
N SER A 160 1.09 -8.47 5.41
CA SER A 160 2.42 -9.10 5.42
C SER A 160 2.75 -9.77 6.75
N PHE A 161 2.39 -9.14 7.88
CA PHE A 161 2.58 -9.76 9.20
C PHE A 161 1.74 -11.03 9.36
N THR A 162 0.46 -10.98 8.97
CA THR A 162 -0.43 -12.16 9.03
C THR A 162 0.01 -13.27 8.09
N GLU A 163 0.61 -12.94 6.94
CA GLU A 163 1.13 -13.91 5.99
C GLU A 163 2.37 -14.63 6.54
N ILE A 164 3.33 -13.90 7.12
CA ILE A 164 4.51 -14.50 7.75
C ILE A 164 4.10 -15.42 8.92
N LEU A 165 3.14 -14.98 9.75
CA LEU A 165 2.56 -15.84 10.79
C LEU A 165 1.85 -17.06 10.19
N GLY A 166 1.12 -16.89 9.08
CA GLY A 166 0.46 -17.97 8.35
C GLY A 166 1.45 -19.01 7.85
N VAL A 167 2.54 -18.58 7.22
CA VAL A 167 3.63 -19.45 6.74
C VAL A 167 4.30 -20.18 7.91
N TRP A 168 4.58 -19.48 9.00
CA TRP A 168 5.14 -20.09 10.22
C TRP A 168 4.20 -21.12 10.84
N LEU A 169 2.91 -20.80 10.95
CA LEU A 169 1.88 -21.72 11.44
C LEU A 169 1.71 -22.93 10.51
N ALA A 170 1.77 -22.74 9.19
CA ALA A 170 1.69 -23.82 8.21
C ALA A 170 2.91 -24.75 8.28
N ALA A 171 4.11 -24.19 8.42
CA ALA A 171 5.34 -24.97 8.64
C ALA A 171 5.27 -25.76 9.95
N ARG A 172 4.81 -25.12 11.04
CA ARG A 172 4.60 -25.78 12.33
C ARG A 172 3.53 -26.87 12.25
N TYR A 173 2.41 -26.61 11.58
CA TYR A 173 1.32 -27.57 11.38
C TYR A 173 1.80 -28.78 10.58
N ARG A 174 2.58 -28.60 9.50
CA ARG A 174 3.19 -29.71 8.76
C ARG A 174 4.16 -30.53 9.60
N ASN A 175 4.87 -29.89 10.53
CA ASN A 175 5.80 -30.56 11.44
C ASN A 175 5.11 -31.14 12.70
N GLN A 176 3.83 -30.88 12.91
CA GLN A 176 3.03 -31.56 13.91
C GLN A 176 2.55 -32.90 13.34
N ARG A 177 2.90 -34.01 14.00
CA ARG A 177 2.34 -35.33 13.66
C ARG A 177 0.83 -35.31 13.92
N ASP A 178 0.06 -35.84 12.97
CA ASP A 178 -1.38 -36.01 13.12
C ASP A 178 -1.67 -36.92 14.34
N PRO A 179 -2.36 -36.45 15.39
CA PRO A 179 -2.68 -37.26 16.56
C PRO A 179 -3.63 -38.43 16.22
N ARG A 180 -4.29 -38.44 15.04
CA ARG A 180 -5.04 -39.61 14.54
C ARG A 180 -4.16 -40.71 13.94
N ALA A 181 -2.88 -40.44 13.68
CA ALA A 181 -1.91 -41.42 13.21
C ALA A 181 -1.14 -42.10 14.36
N ASN A 182 -1.69 -42.07 15.59
CA ASN A 182 -1.19 -42.91 16.67
C ASN A 182 -1.81 -44.31 16.53
N PRO A 183 -1.04 -45.35 16.16
CA PRO A 183 -1.54 -46.73 16.08
C PRO A 183 -1.95 -47.32 17.44
N SER A 184 -1.67 -46.62 18.55
CA SER A 184 -2.02 -46.99 19.91
C SER A 184 -3.43 -46.58 20.36
N ALA A 185 -4.29 -46.09 19.45
CA ALA A 185 -5.72 -45.87 19.73
C ALA A 185 -6.63 -47.01 19.21
N PHE A 186 -6.04 -48.06 18.62
CA PHE A 186 -6.73 -49.27 18.16
C PHE A 186 -6.25 -50.55 18.87
N LEU A 187 -5.50 -50.42 19.97
CA LEU A 187 -5.13 -51.53 20.87
C LEU A 187 -5.75 -51.29 22.25
#